data_AF-A0A7Z9UCR1-F1
#
_entry.id   AF-A0A7Z9UCR1-F1
#
_cell.length_a   1.000
_cell.length_b   1.000
_cell.length_c   1.000
_cell.angle_alpha   90.00
_cell.angle_beta   90.00
_cell.angle_gamma   90.00
#
_symmetry.space_group_name_H-M   'P 1'
#
loop_
_entity.id
_entity.type
_entity.pdbx_description
1 polymer ?
#
loop_
_entity_poly.entity_id
_entity_poly.type
_entity_poly.pdbx_seq_one_letter_code
_entity_poly.pdbx_strand_id
1 'polypeptide(L)'
;MAKHLIDDIEEYSSSIRDSGYEQLRKKFDNELPSGHGGLDNDDLLTRLEICIDSVLSCLGRDGFSGMPYMHISNIRGIIQNIKSDIDSGNPSQNIAPRVLNLEKNLWDARVLGGSDQVSAVLASLSKVQESIKEAGRARHELAGFRMAMASAENELAKASELKNEIVELASQIEKSEIDVQTNKKSSATLLSEIKQSAKDAQQSKVEAETYAEAVDDWYKKVDEFQQAVVKAQEAYDEKVTEYNKYWYEAEKEYEKSSKKINELLQKAIGKSLFEAFESKKKQLGVDAWVWAIFALFSIAGSVAFAVYLSEVYKDIGTEASDTSFWIKVSTMPLFILAIGFCTKQYSVAQRLQHEYGFKSTLSLSLEPYRNLVKDMHESEFSDSQLNFVTEMVREIYASPFDLASAKSKRRIVAMLKNLGKSKE
;
A
#
# COMPACT_ATOMS: atom_id res chain seq x y z
N MET A 1 -58.66 4.02 -5.82
CA MET A 1 -59.50 3.42 -6.88
C MET A 1 -60.02 2.05 -6.44
N ALA A 2 -59.15 1.13 -5.99
CA ALA A 2 -59.56 -0.20 -5.48
C ALA A 2 -60.54 -0.13 -4.29
N LYS A 3 -60.31 0.77 -3.31
CA LYS A 3 -61.24 0.96 -2.18
C LYS A 3 -62.64 1.39 -2.62
N HIS A 4 -62.73 2.30 -3.60
CA HIS A 4 -64.01 2.78 -4.14
C HIS A 4 -64.75 1.67 -4.89
N LEU A 5 -64.02 0.81 -5.62
CA LEU A 5 -64.59 -0.38 -6.27
C LEU A 5 -65.09 -1.41 -5.26
N ILE A 6 -64.41 -1.60 -4.14
CA ILE A 6 -64.86 -2.51 -3.06
C ILE A 6 -66.14 -1.95 -2.43
N ASP A 7 -66.17 -0.65 -2.11
CA ASP A 7 -67.35 0.01 -1.53
C ASP A 7 -68.54 -0.05 -2.50
N ASP A 8 -68.34 0.19 -3.80
CA ASP A 8 -69.38 0.10 -4.85
C ASP A 8 -69.90 -1.35 -5.03
N ILE A 9 -69.03 -2.36 -4.90
CA ILE A 9 -69.42 -3.78 -4.96
C ILE A 9 -70.22 -4.20 -3.71
N GLU A 10 -69.88 -3.68 -2.53
CA GLU A 10 -70.63 -3.94 -1.31
C GLU A 10 -72.02 -3.30 -1.33
N GLU A 11 -72.13 -2.07 -1.83
CA GLU A 11 -73.40 -1.38 -2.02
C GLU A 11 -74.30 -2.10 -3.04
N TYR A 12 -73.72 -2.54 -4.17
CA TYR A 12 -74.45 -3.30 -5.19
C TYR A 12 -74.88 -4.69 -4.70
N SER A 13 -74.04 -5.37 -3.91
CA SER A 13 -74.38 -6.65 -3.26
C SER A 13 -75.53 -6.51 -2.27
N SER A 14 -75.58 -5.42 -1.49
CA SER A 14 -76.70 -5.19 -0.57
C SER A 14 -77.98 -4.86 -1.34
N SER A 15 -77.89 -4.05 -2.39
CA SER A 15 -79.03 -3.70 -3.25
C SER A 15 -79.65 -4.91 -3.94
N ILE A 16 -78.84 -5.85 -4.46
CA ILE A 16 -79.32 -7.10 -5.06
C ILE A 16 -79.98 -8.01 -4.02
N ARG A 17 -79.40 -8.10 -2.82
CA ARG A 17 -79.98 -8.91 -1.72
C ARG A 17 -81.35 -8.36 -1.32
N ASP A 18 -81.47 -7.05 -1.17
CA ASP A 18 -82.71 -6.42 -0.71
C ASP A 18 -83.78 -6.40 -1.82
N SER A 19 -83.40 -6.11 -3.07
CA SER A 19 -84.30 -6.13 -4.24
C SER A 19 -84.74 -7.53 -4.64
N GLY A 20 -83.84 -8.51 -4.59
CA GLY A 20 -84.14 -9.92 -4.90
C GLY A 20 -85.09 -10.54 -3.87
N TYR A 21 -84.86 -10.27 -2.58
CA TYR A 21 -85.79 -10.68 -1.52
C TYR A 21 -87.15 -9.98 -1.65
N GLU A 22 -87.20 -8.68 -1.96
CA GLU A 22 -88.46 -7.96 -2.14
C GLU A 22 -89.25 -8.45 -3.37
N GLN A 23 -88.58 -8.77 -4.48
CA GLN A 23 -89.22 -9.28 -5.68
C GLN A 23 -89.72 -10.72 -5.50
N LEU A 24 -88.95 -11.57 -4.83
CA LEU A 24 -89.39 -12.92 -4.46
C LEU A 24 -90.55 -12.87 -3.46
N ARG A 25 -90.50 -11.97 -2.47
CA ARG A 25 -91.60 -11.75 -1.52
C ARG A 25 -92.84 -11.19 -2.20
N LYS A 26 -92.71 -10.20 -3.09
CA LYS A 26 -93.84 -9.65 -3.86
C LYS A 26 -94.42 -10.67 -4.84
N LYS A 27 -93.61 -11.53 -5.46
CA LYS A 27 -94.13 -12.66 -6.25
C LYS A 27 -94.84 -13.67 -5.36
N PHE A 28 -94.28 -14.01 -4.21
CA PHE A 28 -94.91 -14.92 -3.25
C PHE A 28 -96.23 -14.36 -2.73
N ASP A 29 -96.29 -13.07 -2.39
CA ASP A 29 -97.48 -12.37 -1.87
C ASP A 29 -98.52 -12.07 -2.97
N ASN A 30 -98.12 -11.91 -4.24
CA ASN A 30 -99.03 -11.64 -5.37
C ASN A 30 -99.50 -12.89 -6.12
N GLU A 31 -98.72 -13.98 -6.15
CA GLU A 31 -99.10 -15.24 -6.81
C GLU A 31 -99.81 -16.22 -5.85
N LEU A 32 -99.78 -15.96 -4.53
CA LEU A 32 -100.75 -16.54 -3.60
C LEU A 32 -102.03 -15.69 -3.62
N PRO A 33 -103.15 -16.19 -4.18
CA PRO A 33 -104.43 -15.51 -4.00
C PRO A 33 -104.74 -15.47 -2.51
N SER A 34 -104.75 -14.27 -1.94
CA SER A 34 -105.08 -13.94 -0.54
C SER A 34 -106.53 -14.25 -0.14
N GLY A 35 -107.18 -15.19 -0.83
CA GLY A 35 -108.59 -15.55 -0.72
C GLY A 35 -108.87 -17.05 -0.85
N HIS A 36 -107.89 -17.93 -0.72
CA HIS A 36 -108.15 -19.33 -0.40
C HIS A 36 -107.66 -19.58 1.02
N GLY A 37 -108.60 -19.55 1.97
CA GLY A 37 -108.38 -20.17 3.27
C GLY A 37 -107.78 -21.53 2.98
N GLY A 38 -106.55 -21.74 3.46
CA GLY A 38 -105.93 -23.05 3.40
C GLY A 38 -107.01 -24.01 3.84
N LEU A 39 -107.43 -24.89 2.93
CA LEU A 39 -108.09 -26.12 3.32
C LEU A 39 -107.02 -26.80 4.16
N ASP A 40 -107.03 -26.45 5.44
CA ASP A 40 -106.19 -27.01 6.46
C ASP A 40 -106.27 -28.50 6.21
N ASN A 41 -105.13 -29.18 6.11
CA ASN A 41 -105.19 -30.62 5.94
C ASN A 41 -106.10 -31.19 7.05
N ASP A 42 -106.12 -30.56 8.22
CA ASP A 42 -107.04 -30.83 9.31
C ASP A 42 -108.53 -30.61 8.94
N ASP A 43 -108.93 -29.59 8.16
CA ASP A 43 -110.33 -29.40 7.70
C ASP A 43 -110.75 -30.45 6.67
N LEU A 44 -109.87 -30.80 5.72
CA LEU A 44 -110.14 -31.87 4.76
C LEU A 44 -110.17 -33.25 5.42
N LEU A 45 -109.25 -33.52 6.34
CA LEU A 45 -109.21 -34.76 7.14
C LEU A 45 -110.44 -34.86 8.01
N THR A 46 -110.83 -33.78 8.71
CA THR A 46 -112.05 -33.72 9.53
C THR A 46 -113.30 -33.98 8.70
N ARG A 47 -113.41 -33.39 7.50
CA ARG A 47 -114.55 -33.64 6.59
C ARG A 47 -114.57 -35.07 6.07
N LEU A 48 -113.41 -35.66 5.79
CA LEU A 48 -113.31 -37.05 5.34
C LEU A 48 -113.66 -38.01 6.48
N GLU A 49 -113.18 -37.75 7.69
CA GLU A 49 -113.54 -38.50 8.90
C GLU A 49 -115.04 -38.43 9.18
N ILE A 50 -115.64 -37.24 9.12
CA ILE A 50 -117.10 -37.07 9.27
C ILE A 50 -117.87 -37.85 8.20
N CYS A 51 -117.39 -37.84 6.95
CA CYS A 51 -118.00 -38.60 5.85
C CYS A 51 -117.87 -40.12 6.06
N ILE A 52 -116.69 -40.57 6.46
CA ILE A 52 -116.38 -41.97 6.80
C ILE A 52 -117.25 -42.45 7.96
N ASP A 53 -117.32 -41.67 9.04
CA ASP A 53 -118.11 -42.00 10.21
C ASP A 53 -119.61 -41.97 9.89
N SER A 54 -120.05 -41.05 9.02
CA SER A 54 -121.42 -41.04 8.48
C SER A 54 -121.72 -42.32 7.71
N VAL A 55 -120.85 -42.75 6.80
CA VAL A 55 -121.00 -44.01 6.04
C VAL A 55 -120.98 -45.23 6.97
N LEU A 56 -120.07 -45.28 7.94
CA LEU A 56 -120.01 -46.33 8.95
C LEU A 56 -121.28 -46.38 9.81
N SER A 57 -121.83 -45.22 10.18
CA SER A 57 -123.07 -45.12 10.95
C SER A 57 -124.29 -45.60 10.14
N CYS A 58 -124.32 -45.30 8.83
CA CYS A 58 -125.34 -45.80 7.92
C CYS A 58 -125.29 -47.33 7.83
N LEU A 59 -124.09 -47.92 7.71
CA LEU A 59 -123.88 -49.38 7.69
C LEU A 59 -124.30 -50.08 9.00
N GLY A 60 -124.39 -49.34 10.11
CA GLY A 60 -124.75 -49.87 11.44
C GLY A 60 -126.26 -49.85 11.77
N ARG A 61 -127.10 -49.12 11.02
CA ARG A 61 -128.57 -49.14 11.21
C ARG A 61 -129.20 -50.20 10.32
N ASP A 62 -130.33 -50.75 10.77
CA ASP A 62 -131.08 -51.90 10.19
C ASP A 62 -131.48 -51.79 8.70
N GLY A 63 -131.16 -50.69 8.02
CA GLY A 63 -131.38 -50.43 6.60
C GLY A 63 -130.56 -51.29 5.63
N PHE A 64 -129.59 -52.08 6.12
CA PHE A 64 -128.75 -52.98 5.29
C PHE A 64 -129.04 -54.47 5.47
N SER A 65 -130.19 -54.82 6.05
CA SER A 65 -130.61 -56.21 6.32
C SER A 65 -130.70 -57.12 5.08
N GLY A 66 -130.61 -56.56 3.85
CA GLY A 66 -130.58 -57.31 2.59
C GLY A 66 -129.21 -57.45 1.91
N MET A 67 -128.13 -56.90 2.48
CA MET A 67 -126.82 -56.90 1.82
C MET A 67 -125.97 -58.11 2.23
N PRO A 68 -125.29 -58.80 1.29
CA PRO A 68 -124.37 -59.89 1.64
C PRO A 68 -123.24 -59.35 2.53
N TYR A 69 -123.01 -60.02 3.66
CA TYR A 69 -122.01 -59.65 4.67
C TYR A 69 -120.62 -59.34 4.10
N MET A 70 -120.22 -60.02 3.01
CA MET A 70 -118.95 -59.77 2.31
C MET A 70 -118.79 -58.32 1.80
N HIS A 71 -119.85 -57.70 1.27
CA HIS A 71 -119.75 -56.32 0.75
C HIS A 71 -119.57 -55.31 1.88
N ILE A 72 -120.29 -55.47 2.98
CA ILE A 72 -120.17 -54.61 4.18
C ILE A 72 -118.76 -54.72 4.77
N SER A 73 -118.21 -55.94 4.88
CA SER A 73 -116.86 -56.15 5.39
C SER A 73 -115.80 -55.51 4.49
N ASN A 74 -115.95 -55.60 3.16
CA ASN A 74 -115.00 -55.01 2.22
C ASN A 74 -115.04 -53.47 2.26
N ILE A 75 -116.24 -52.88 2.25
CA ILE A 75 -116.44 -51.43 2.38
C ILE A 75 -115.85 -50.94 3.70
N ARG A 76 -116.14 -51.62 4.83
CA ARG A 76 -115.56 -51.28 6.14
C ARG A 76 -114.04 -51.39 6.13
N GLY A 77 -113.47 -52.41 5.50
CA GLY A 77 -112.02 -52.58 5.38
C GLY A 77 -111.37 -51.45 4.57
N ILE A 78 -111.98 -51.03 3.46
CA ILE A 78 -111.49 -49.90 2.65
C ILE A 78 -111.56 -48.60 3.47
N ILE A 79 -112.67 -48.35 4.17
CA ILE A 79 -112.84 -47.19 5.03
C ILE A 79 -111.81 -47.15 6.16
N GLN A 80 -111.58 -48.27 6.85
CA GLN A 80 -110.58 -48.35 7.93
C GLN A 80 -109.17 -48.12 7.41
N ASN A 81 -108.85 -48.62 6.22
CA ASN A 81 -107.55 -48.33 5.59
C ASN A 81 -107.41 -46.86 5.22
N ILE A 82 -108.48 -46.22 4.72
CA ILE A 82 -108.48 -44.77 4.46
C ILE A 82 -108.25 -44.01 5.77
N LYS A 83 -108.94 -44.39 6.86
CA LYS A 83 -108.76 -43.78 8.17
C LYS A 83 -107.35 -43.96 8.72
N SER A 84 -106.77 -45.16 8.62
CA SER A 84 -105.38 -45.39 9.00
C SER A 84 -104.38 -44.57 8.17
N ASP A 85 -104.64 -44.40 6.87
CA ASP A 85 -103.79 -43.59 6.00
C ASP A 85 -103.89 -42.08 6.36
N ILE A 86 -105.08 -41.61 6.79
CA ILE A 86 -105.30 -40.28 7.39
C ILE A 86 -104.48 -40.13 8.67
N ASP A 87 -104.67 -41.04 9.63
CA ASP A 87 -104.05 -40.97 10.96
C ASP A 87 -102.52 -41.03 10.90
N SER A 88 -101.97 -41.71 9.88
CA SER A 88 -100.52 -41.81 9.66
C SER A 88 -99.87 -40.52 9.12
N GLY A 89 -100.65 -39.48 8.84
CA GLY A 89 -100.14 -38.20 8.31
C GLY A 89 -99.66 -38.29 6.86
N ASN A 90 -99.98 -39.36 6.13
CA ASN A 90 -99.59 -39.55 4.73
C ASN A 90 -100.78 -39.79 3.76
N PRO A 91 -101.80 -38.91 3.79
CA PRO A 91 -103.08 -39.12 3.10
C PRO A 91 -102.96 -39.24 1.56
N SER A 92 -101.98 -38.58 0.97
CA SER A 92 -102.01 -38.29 -0.48
C SER A 92 -101.75 -39.47 -1.44
N GLN A 93 -100.95 -40.48 -1.06
CA GLN A 93 -100.53 -41.51 -2.02
C GLN A 93 -101.52 -42.68 -2.11
N ASN A 94 -102.23 -42.97 -1.01
CA ASN A 94 -103.10 -44.14 -0.91
C ASN A 94 -104.59 -43.80 -0.80
N ILE A 95 -104.96 -42.59 -0.37
CA ILE A 95 -106.38 -42.25 -0.18
C ILE A 95 -107.11 -42.12 -1.52
N ALA A 96 -106.56 -41.45 -2.53
CA ALA A 96 -107.22 -41.29 -3.82
C ALA A 96 -107.61 -42.64 -4.48
N PRO A 97 -106.71 -43.62 -4.64
CA PRO A 97 -107.09 -44.92 -5.21
C PRO A 97 -108.04 -45.71 -4.30
N ARG A 98 -107.93 -45.57 -2.97
CA ARG A 98 -108.84 -46.24 -2.02
C ARG A 98 -110.23 -45.62 -2.00
N VAL A 99 -110.34 -44.31 -2.15
CA VAL A 99 -111.61 -43.58 -2.27
C VAL A 99 -112.32 -43.96 -3.57
N LEU A 100 -111.59 -44.05 -4.68
CA LEU A 100 -112.15 -44.58 -5.94
C LEU A 100 -112.60 -46.04 -5.79
N ASN A 101 -111.84 -46.86 -5.07
CA ASN A 101 -112.22 -48.24 -4.77
C ASN A 101 -113.46 -48.30 -3.86
N LEU A 102 -113.56 -47.40 -2.89
CA LEU A 102 -114.74 -47.27 -2.02
C LEU A 102 -115.98 -46.89 -2.84
N GLU A 103 -115.86 -45.87 -3.69
CA GLU A 103 -116.94 -45.44 -4.59
C GLU A 103 -117.41 -46.60 -5.47
N LYS A 104 -116.48 -47.32 -6.11
CA LYS A 104 -116.79 -48.50 -6.93
C LYS A 104 -117.51 -49.59 -6.13
N ASN A 105 -117.04 -49.92 -4.92
CA ASN A 105 -117.68 -50.94 -4.08
C ASN A 105 -119.07 -50.53 -3.59
N LEU A 106 -119.29 -49.23 -3.35
CA LEU A 106 -120.61 -48.69 -2.99
C LEU A 106 -121.60 -48.78 -4.16
N TRP A 107 -121.14 -48.51 -5.40
CA TRP A 107 -121.91 -48.74 -6.63
C TRP A 107 -122.25 -50.22 -6.85
N ASP A 108 -121.24 -51.10 -6.79
CA ASP A 108 -121.41 -52.54 -7.04
C ASP A 108 -122.37 -53.20 -6.04
N ALA A 109 -122.39 -52.73 -4.79
CA ALA A 109 -123.26 -53.25 -3.74
C ALA A 109 -124.71 -52.74 -3.83
N ARG A 110 -125.07 -51.89 -4.81
CA ARG A 110 -126.40 -51.25 -4.95
C ARG A 110 -126.89 -50.50 -3.70
N VAL A 111 -125.97 -50.11 -2.81
CA VAL A 111 -126.26 -49.26 -1.62
C VAL A 111 -126.94 -47.94 -2.02
N LEU A 112 -126.68 -47.50 -3.25
CA LEU A 112 -126.99 -46.15 -3.74
C LEU A 112 -128.42 -46.00 -4.28
N GLY A 113 -129.26 -47.02 -4.18
CA GLY A 113 -130.65 -46.99 -4.65
C GLY A 113 -131.62 -46.38 -3.63
N GLY A 114 -131.70 -45.04 -3.54
CA GLY A 114 -132.93 -44.35 -3.13
C GLY A 114 -132.93 -43.46 -1.87
N SER A 115 -131.78 -42.98 -1.38
CA SER A 115 -131.72 -42.06 -0.22
C SER A 115 -130.97 -40.76 -0.54
N ASP A 116 -131.55 -39.61 -0.22
CA ASP A 116 -130.95 -38.26 -0.38
C ASP A 116 -129.60 -38.09 0.34
N GLN A 117 -129.29 -38.96 1.31
CA GLN A 117 -128.00 -38.94 2.01
C GLN A 117 -126.85 -39.45 1.12
N VAL A 118 -127.16 -40.29 0.14
CA VAL A 118 -126.16 -40.90 -0.76
C VAL A 118 -125.62 -39.88 -1.78
N SER A 119 -126.48 -39.04 -2.34
CA SER A 119 -126.07 -37.99 -3.28
C SER A 119 -125.20 -36.93 -2.59
N ALA A 120 -125.47 -36.64 -1.31
CA ALA A 120 -124.63 -35.76 -0.49
C ALA A 120 -123.23 -36.35 -0.24
N VAL A 121 -123.12 -37.67 -0.05
CA VAL A 121 -121.83 -38.37 0.10
C VAL A 121 -121.06 -38.42 -1.22
N LEU A 122 -121.72 -38.64 -2.35
CA LEU A 122 -121.06 -38.59 -3.66
C LEU A 122 -120.56 -37.17 -4.00
N ALA A 123 -121.34 -36.13 -3.66
CA ALA A 123 -120.94 -34.74 -3.84
C ALA A 123 -119.76 -34.34 -2.93
N SER A 124 -119.69 -34.88 -1.71
CA SER A 124 -118.54 -34.66 -0.83
C SER A 124 -117.30 -35.41 -1.32
N LEU A 125 -117.45 -36.63 -1.84
CA LEU A 125 -116.36 -37.41 -2.45
C LEU A 125 -115.80 -36.75 -3.70
N SER A 126 -116.64 -36.20 -4.59
CA SER A 126 -116.16 -35.48 -5.77
C SER A 126 -115.41 -34.21 -5.39
N LYS A 127 -115.89 -33.48 -4.38
CA LYS A 127 -115.21 -32.28 -3.85
C LYS A 127 -113.86 -32.63 -3.24
N VAL A 128 -113.77 -33.73 -2.49
CA VAL A 128 -112.51 -34.25 -1.95
C VAL A 128 -111.55 -34.63 -3.09
N GLN A 129 -112.05 -35.28 -4.15
CA GLN A 129 -111.22 -35.65 -5.30
C GLN A 129 -110.65 -34.42 -6.02
N GLU A 130 -111.44 -33.36 -6.15
CA GLU A 130 -111.00 -32.08 -6.72
C GLU A 130 -109.94 -31.41 -5.84
N SER A 131 -110.14 -31.34 -4.53
CA SER A 131 -109.14 -30.84 -3.58
C SER A 131 -107.85 -31.67 -3.57
N ILE A 132 -107.92 -33.00 -3.76
CA ILE A 132 -106.73 -33.85 -3.92
C ILE A 132 -105.97 -33.51 -5.21
N LYS A 133 -106.67 -33.23 -6.32
CA LYS A 133 -106.04 -32.82 -7.57
C LYS A 133 -105.37 -31.44 -7.43
N GLU A 134 -106.02 -30.49 -6.77
CA GLU A 134 -105.46 -29.17 -6.48
C GLU A 134 -104.23 -29.27 -5.56
N ALA A 135 -104.29 -30.06 -4.49
CA ALA A 135 -103.15 -30.34 -3.62
C ALA A 135 -101.99 -31.02 -4.37
N GLY A 136 -102.29 -31.88 -5.34
CA GLY A 136 -101.30 -32.50 -6.23
C GLY A 136 -100.59 -31.47 -7.12
N ARG A 137 -101.32 -30.53 -7.72
CA ARG A 137 -100.75 -29.41 -8.50
C ARG A 137 -99.88 -28.50 -7.64
N ALA A 138 -100.39 -28.09 -6.48
CA ALA A 138 -99.65 -27.26 -5.53
C ALA A 138 -98.34 -27.92 -5.08
N ARG A 139 -98.32 -29.25 -4.86
CA ARG A 139 -97.09 -29.99 -4.56
C ARG A 139 -96.10 -30.03 -5.71
N HIS A 140 -96.59 -30.18 -6.94
CA HIS A 140 -95.72 -30.15 -8.12
C HIS A 140 -95.10 -28.76 -8.31
N GLU A 141 -95.87 -27.70 -8.11
CA GLU A 141 -95.37 -26.31 -8.11
C GLU A 141 -94.37 -26.06 -6.97
N LEU A 142 -94.65 -26.57 -5.77
CA LEU A 142 -93.74 -26.45 -4.62
C LEU A 142 -92.44 -27.25 -4.83
N ALA A 143 -92.50 -28.40 -5.51
CA ALA A 143 -91.30 -29.12 -5.94
C ALA A 143 -90.48 -28.31 -6.96
N GLY A 144 -91.14 -27.68 -7.94
CA GLY A 144 -90.51 -26.76 -8.89
C GLY A 144 -89.86 -25.56 -8.20
N PHE A 145 -90.56 -24.97 -7.22
CA PHE A 145 -90.04 -23.87 -6.41
C PHE A 145 -88.83 -24.29 -5.57
N ARG A 146 -88.84 -25.49 -4.98
CA ARG A 146 -87.68 -26.04 -4.26
C ARG A 146 -86.47 -26.24 -5.16
N MET A 147 -86.67 -26.73 -6.38
CA MET A 147 -85.59 -26.85 -7.36
C MET A 147 -85.04 -25.48 -7.77
N ALA A 148 -85.91 -24.48 -7.95
CA ALA A 148 -85.51 -23.10 -8.23
C ALA A 148 -84.74 -22.47 -7.06
N MET A 149 -85.18 -22.69 -5.81
CA MET A 149 -84.47 -22.25 -4.59
C MET A 149 -83.10 -22.90 -4.47
N ALA A 150 -83.00 -24.22 -4.67
CA ALA A 150 -81.71 -24.92 -4.65
C ALA A 150 -80.76 -24.40 -5.75
N SER A 151 -81.29 -24.08 -6.94
CA SER A 151 -80.51 -23.45 -7.99
C SER A 151 -80.07 -22.04 -7.61
N ALA A 152 -80.93 -21.25 -6.97
CA ALA A 152 -80.61 -19.89 -6.53
C ALA A 152 -79.56 -19.89 -5.40
N GLU A 153 -79.63 -20.83 -4.46
CA GLU A 153 -78.61 -21.04 -3.43
C GLU A 153 -77.25 -21.41 -4.02
N ASN A 154 -77.23 -22.26 -5.05
CA ASN A 154 -75.99 -22.61 -5.76
C ASN A 154 -75.39 -21.41 -6.50
N GLU A 155 -76.21 -20.61 -7.19
CA GLU A 155 -75.74 -19.39 -7.85
C GLU A 155 -75.27 -18.32 -6.84
N LEU A 156 -75.92 -18.23 -5.67
CA LEU A 156 -75.48 -17.36 -4.57
C LEU A 156 -74.12 -17.81 -4.00
N ALA A 157 -73.91 -19.11 -3.86
CA ALA A 157 -72.62 -19.66 -3.43
C ALA A 157 -71.50 -19.32 -4.42
N LYS A 158 -71.75 -19.48 -5.73
CA LYS A 158 -70.80 -19.07 -6.78
C LYS A 158 -70.53 -17.57 -6.77
N ALA A 159 -71.55 -16.74 -6.58
CA ALA A 159 -71.40 -15.30 -6.48
C ALA A 159 -70.54 -14.90 -5.27
N SER A 160 -70.68 -15.60 -4.13
CA SER A 160 -69.83 -15.39 -2.96
C SER A 160 -68.39 -15.81 -3.19
N GLU A 161 -68.14 -16.87 -3.95
CA GLU A 161 -66.79 -17.33 -4.33
C GLU A 161 -66.12 -16.30 -5.25
N LEU A 162 -66.82 -15.86 -6.30
CA LEU A 162 -66.35 -14.80 -7.20
C LEU A 162 -66.05 -13.49 -6.46
N LYS A 163 -66.88 -13.13 -5.46
CA LYS A 163 -66.61 -11.95 -4.61
C LYS A 163 -65.27 -12.09 -3.89
N ASN A 164 -64.97 -13.25 -3.33
CA ASN A 164 -63.72 -13.49 -2.62
C ASN A 164 -62.51 -13.43 -3.56
N GLU A 165 -62.62 -14.00 -4.76
CA GLU A 165 -61.58 -13.89 -5.80
C GLU A 165 -61.33 -12.43 -6.22
N ILE A 166 -62.39 -11.64 -6.39
CA ILE A 166 -62.27 -10.21 -6.73
C ILE A 166 -61.55 -9.44 -5.62
N VAL A 167 -61.87 -9.71 -4.35
CA VAL A 167 -61.19 -9.07 -3.20
C VAL A 167 -59.70 -9.46 -3.16
N GLU A 168 -59.37 -10.72 -3.44
CA GLU A 168 -57.99 -11.17 -3.50
C GLU A 168 -57.21 -10.50 -4.64
N LEU A 169 -57.80 -10.45 -5.85
CA LEU A 169 -57.22 -9.76 -7.00
C LEU A 169 -57.02 -8.26 -6.73
N ALA A 170 -57.99 -7.59 -6.09
CA ALA A 170 -57.87 -6.19 -5.71
C ALA A 170 -56.68 -5.94 -4.76
N SER A 171 -56.47 -6.85 -3.79
CA SER A 171 -55.32 -6.78 -2.87
C SER A 171 -53.99 -6.99 -3.61
N GLN A 172 -53.93 -7.93 -4.56
CA GLN A 172 -52.73 -8.15 -5.37
C GLN A 172 -52.39 -6.94 -6.26
N ILE A 173 -53.41 -6.27 -6.81
CA ILE A 173 -53.24 -5.05 -7.61
C ILE A 173 -52.66 -3.91 -6.75
N GLU A 174 -53.19 -3.71 -5.54
CA GLU A 174 -52.67 -2.68 -4.62
C GLU A 174 -51.21 -2.93 -4.25
N LYS A 175 -50.85 -4.19 -3.97
CA LYS A 175 -49.45 -4.57 -3.71
C LYS A 175 -48.55 -4.29 -4.92
N SER A 176 -49.02 -4.64 -6.12
CA SER A 176 -48.27 -4.38 -7.36
C SER A 176 -48.09 -2.88 -7.63
N GLU A 177 -49.08 -2.05 -7.32
CA GLU A 177 -48.98 -0.59 -7.43
C GLU A 177 -47.90 -0.02 -6.50
N ILE A 178 -47.85 -0.49 -5.25
CA ILE A 178 -46.82 -0.11 -4.27
C ILE A 178 -45.41 -0.52 -4.77
N ASP A 179 -45.27 -1.73 -5.31
CA ASP A 179 -44.00 -2.21 -5.85
C ASP A 179 -43.55 -1.36 -7.05
N VAL A 180 -44.47 -1.01 -7.97
CA VAL A 180 -44.19 -0.14 -9.11
C VAL A 180 -43.76 1.25 -8.66
N GLN A 181 -44.42 1.84 -7.67
CA GLN A 181 -44.03 3.15 -7.13
C GLN A 181 -42.65 3.11 -6.46
N THR A 182 -42.34 2.03 -5.74
CA THR A 182 -41.04 1.81 -5.10
C THR A 182 -39.94 1.64 -6.14
N ASN A 183 -40.19 0.85 -7.18
CA ASN A 183 -39.28 0.67 -8.31
C ASN A 183 -39.04 1.95 -9.11
N LYS A 184 -40.07 2.80 -9.24
CA LYS A 184 -39.93 4.11 -9.87
C LYS A 184 -39.03 5.05 -9.06
N LYS A 185 -39.17 5.06 -7.73
CA LYS A 185 -38.33 5.86 -6.83
C LYS A 185 -36.87 5.39 -6.88
N SER A 186 -36.62 4.09 -6.76
CA SER A 186 -35.26 3.54 -6.84
C SER A 186 -34.61 3.78 -8.21
N SER A 187 -35.37 3.63 -9.30
CA SER A 187 -34.87 3.96 -10.65
C SER A 187 -34.50 5.43 -10.81
N ALA A 188 -35.27 6.36 -10.22
CA ALA A 188 -34.93 7.78 -10.23
C ALA A 188 -33.65 8.09 -9.43
N THR A 189 -33.46 7.43 -8.28
CA THR A 189 -32.22 7.52 -7.49
C THR A 189 -31.02 6.99 -8.27
N LEU A 190 -31.13 5.79 -8.86
CA LEU A 190 -30.07 5.20 -9.69
C LEU A 190 -29.70 6.09 -10.88
N LEU A 191 -30.69 6.71 -11.53
CA LEU A 191 -30.43 7.64 -12.63
C LEU A 191 -29.65 8.88 -12.15
N SER A 192 -29.93 9.38 -10.95
CA SER A 192 -29.17 10.49 -10.36
C SER A 192 -27.73 10.09 -10.03
N GLU A 193 -27.52 8.90 -9.47
CA GLU A 193 -26.19 8.35 -9.18
C GLU A 193 -25.37 8.13 -10.46
N ILE A 194 -25.99 7.58 -11.51
CA ILE A 194 -25.36 7.42 -12.82
C ILE A 194 -24.92 8.77 -13.40
N LYS A 195 -25.75 9.80 -13.30
CA LYS A 195 -25.39 11.16 -13.76
C LYS A 195 -24.23 11.75 -12.98
N GLN A 196 -24.21 11.56 -11.66
CA GLN A 196 -23.10 12.03 -10.83
C GLN A 196 -21.80 11.27 -11.17
N SER A 197 -21.86 9.94 -11.27
CA SER A 197 -20.71 9.11 -11.65
C SER A 197 -20.19 9.46 -13.05
N ALA A 198 -21.06 9.77 -14.02
CA ALA A 198 -20.64 10.23 -15.34
C ALA A 198 -19.93 11.60 -15.29
N LYS A 199 -20.37 12.51 -14.41
CA LYS A 199 -19.71 13.80 -14.19
C LYS A 199 -18.33 13.62 -13.56
N ASP A 200 -18.22 12.75 -12.57
CA ASP A 200 -16.96 12.43 -11.89
C ASP A 200 -15.98 11.78 -12.87
N ALA A 201 -16.44 10.84 -13.69
CA ALA A 201 -15.63 10.22 -14.75
C ALA A 201 -15.11 11.24 -15.79
N GLN A 202 -15.96 12.21 -16.16
CA GLN A 202 -15.56 13.29 -17.07
C GLN A 202 -14.51 14.22 -16.42
N GLN A 203 -14.63 14.51 -15.13
CA GLN A 203 -13.64 15.29 -14.40
C GLN A 203 -12.31 14.54 -14.30
N SER A 204 -12.33 13.25 -13.92
CA SER A 204 -11.12 12.42 -13.87
C SER A 204 -10.44 12.31 -15.24
N LYS A 205 -11.20 12.31 -16.34
CA LYS A 205 -10.62 12.36 -17.69
C LYS A 205 -9.84 13.65 -17.94
N VAL A 206 -10.39 14.81 -17.59
CA VAL A 206 -9.72 16.11 -17.74
C VAL A 206 -8.46 16.20 -16.87
N GLU A 207 -8.52 15.68 -15.64
CA GLU A 207 -7.35 15.59 -14.75
C GLU A 207 -6.27 14.68 -15.35
N ALA A 208 -6.65 13.52 -15.92
CA ALA A 208 -5.71 12.62 -16.59
C ALA A 208 -5.04 13.26 -17.82
N GLU A 209 -5.80 14.01 -18.63
CA GLU A 209 -5.26 14.77 -19.77
C GLU A 209 -4.25 15.85 -19.29
N THR A 210 -4.58 16.56 -18.21
CA THR A 210 -3.68 17.57 -17.61
C THR A 210 -2.38 16.94 -17.09
N TYR A 211 -2.46 15.78 -16.45
CA TYR A 211 -1.26 15.05 -16.00
C TYR A 211 -0.42 14.54 -17.17
N ALA A 212 -1.05 14.10 -18.27
CA ALA A 212 -0.33 13.68 -19.47
C ALA A 212 0.47 14.84 -20.08
N GLU A 213 -0.10 16.04 -20.15
CA GLU A 213 0.60 17.24 -20.60
C GLU A 213 1.77 17.62 -19.67
N ALA A 214 1.58 17.54 -18.35
CA ALA A 214 2.64 17.80 -17.37
C ALA A 214 3.80 16.79 -17.47
N VAL A 215 3.51 15.53 -17.78
CA VAL A 215 4.52 14.49 -18.00
C VAL A 215 5.31 14.77 -19.29
N ASP A 216 4.66 15.20 -20.37
CA ASP A 216 5.34 15.59 -21.62
C ASP A 216 6.29 16.79 -21.41
N ASP A 217 5.85 17.82 -20.66
CA ASP A 217 6.69 18.96 -20.28
C ASP A 217 7.89 18.54 -19.42
N TRP A 218 7.69 17.61 -18.48
CA TRP A 218 8.76 17.08 -17.66
C TRP A 218 9.81 16.32 -18.50
N TYR A 219 9.38 15.52 -19.47
CA TYR A 219 10.31 14.84 -20.38
C TYR A 219 11.15 15.82 -21.21
N LYS A 220 10.56 16.93 -21.68
CA LYS A 220 11.31 18.00 -22.36
C LYS A 220 12.38 18.61 -21.45
N LYS A 221 12.03 18.91 -20.20
CA LYS A 221 12.99 19.44 -19.20
C LYS A 221 14.10 18.45 -18.87
N VAL A 222 13.80 17.16 -18.81
CA VAL A 222 14.80 16.11 -18.60
C VAL A 222 15.77 16.04 -19.78
N ASP A 223 15.28 16.13 -21.02
CA ASP A 223 16.13 16.17 -22.21
C ASP A 223 17.04 17.43 -22.22
N GLU A 224 16.47 18.60 -21.93
CA GLU A 224 17.25 19.85 -21.79
C GLU A 224 18.33 19.75 -20.71
N PHE A 225 18.00 19.17 -19.56
CA PHE A 225 18.95 18.95 -18.48
C PHE A 225 20.05 17.96 -18.89
N GLN A 226 19.70 16.88 -19.58
CA GLN A 226 20.67 15.90 -20.07
C GLN A 226 21.64 16.54 -21.07
N GLN A 227 21.15 17.36 -21.99
CA GLN A 227 22.00 18.12 -22.92
C GLN A 227 22.91 19.11 -22.17
N ALA A 228 22.41 19.77 -21.11
CA ALA A 228 23.22 20.67 -20.29
C ALA A 228 24.33 19.93 -19.54
N VAL A 229 24.06 18.73 -19.02
CA VAL A 229 25.06 17.88 -18.36
C VAL A 229 26.15 17.46 -19.34
N VAL A 230 25.78 17.04 -20.56
CA VAL A 230 26.78 16.68 -21.60
C VAL A 230 27.67 17.88 -21.93
N LYS A 231 27.10 19.07 -22.15
CA LYS A 231 27.88 20.30 -22.41
C LYS A 231 28.78 20.68 -21.24
N ALA A 232 28.30 20.52 -20.01
CA ALA A 232 29.11 20.79 -18.81
C ALA A 232 30.27 19.80 -18.68
N GLN A 233 30.06 18.54 -19.05
CA GLN A 233 31.10 17.51 -19.06
C GLN A 233 32.16 17.80 -20.13
N GLU A 234 31.76 18.13 -21.36
CA GLU A 234 32.68 18.52 -22.43
C GLU A 234 33.53 19.74 -22.03
N ALA A 235 32.92 20.78 -21.44
CA ALA A 235 33.63 21.95 -20.95
C ALA A 235 34.58 21.63 -19.77
N TYR A 236 34.21 20.67 -18.92
CA TYR A 236 35.07 20.19 -17.84
C TYR A 236 36.28 19.44 -18.39
N ASP A 237 36.08 18.52 -19.33
CA ASP A 237 37.16 17.73 -19.96
C ASP A 237 38.13 18.64 -20.73
N GLU A 238 37.63 19.69 -21.39
CA GLU A 238 38.46 20.71 -22.04
C GLU A 238 39.35 21.43 -21.01
N LYS A 239 38.77 21.89 -19.89
CA LYS A 239 39.53 22.55 -18.82
C LYS A 239 40.54 21.64 -18.14
N VAL A 240 40.19 20.37 -17.90
CA VAL A 240 41.14 19.39 -17.34
C VAL A 240 42.32 19.20 -18.29
N THR A 241 42.05 19.13 -19.58
CA THR A 241 43.11 19.02 -20.61
C THR A 241 43.99 20.26 -20.63
N GLU A 242 43.41 21.46 -20.51
CA GLU A 242 44.14 22.72 -20.42
C GLU A 242 45.02 22.79 -19.16
N TYR A 243 44.46 22.46 -17.99
CA TYR A 243 45.21 22.43 -16.72
C TYR A 243 46.35 21.42 -16.74
N ASN A 244 46.14 20.24 -17.33
CA ASN A 244 47.21 19.25 -17.46
C ASN A 244 48.37 19.76 -18.33
N LYS A 245 48.09 20.55 -19.38
CA LYS A 245 49.14 21.22 -20.16
C LYS A 245 49.90 22.25 -19.32
N TYR A 246 49.19 23.11 -18.59
CA TYR A 246 49.82 24.09 -17.70
C TYR A 246 50.69 23.43 -16.63
N TRP A 247 50.21 22.34 -16.02
CA TRP A 247 50.98 21.58 -15.04
C TRP A 247 52.27 21.01 -15.61
N TYR A 248 52.19 20.39 -16.80
CA TYR A 248 53.36 19.85 -17.48
C TYR A 248 54.39 20.93 -17.85
N GLU A 249 53.92 22.10 -18.31
CA GLU A 249 54.79 23.25 -18.58
C GLU A 249 55.44 23.80 -17.31
N ALA A 250 54.68 23.95 -16.23
CA ALA A 250 55.18 24.42 -14.94
C ALA A 250 56.20 23.45 -14.32
N GLU A 251 55.96 22.13 -14.40
CA GLU A 251 56.90 21.11 -13.94
C GLU A 251 58.22 21.18 -14.72
N LYS A 252 58.15 21.33 -16.05
CA LYS A 252 59.34 21.50 -16.90
C LYS A 252 60.12 22.76 -16.57
N GLU A 253 59.46 23.88 -16.29
CA GLU A 253 60.12 25.11 -15.84
C GLU A 253 60.74 24.98 -14.45
N TYR A 254 60.06 24.27 -13.54
CA TYR A 254 60.56 23.99 -12.20
C TYR A 254 61.83 23.14 -12.26
N GLU A 255 61.85 22.04 -13.04
CA GLU A 255 63.04 21.22 -13.22
C GLU A 255 64.21 22.03 -13.79
N LYS A 256 63.95 22.86 -14.81
CA LYS A 256 64.98 23.71 -15.43
C LYS A 256 65.56 24.71 -14.42
N SER A 257 64.71 25.34 -13.63
CA SER A 257 65.11 26.29 -12.59
C SER A 257 65.87 25.61 -11.46
N SER A 258 65.42 24.43 -11.02
CA SER A 258 66.08 23.62 -9.99
C SER A 258 67.48 23.17 -10.44
N LYS A 259 67.62 22.70 -11.70
CA LYS A 259 68.94 22.39 -12.29
C LYS A 259 69.86 23.61 -12.30
N LYS A 260 69.35 24.76 -12.76
CA LYS A 260 70.13 26.02 -12.80
C LYS A 260 70.55 26.51 -11.42
N ILE A 261 69.65 26.44 -10.43
CA ILE A 261 69.94 26.81 -9.04
C ILE A 261 71.03 25.90 -8.49
N ASN A 262 70.91 24.59 -8.68
CA ASN A 262 71.94 23.64 -8.25
C ASN A 262 73.28 23.96 -8.91
N GLU A 263 73.35 24.11 -10.24
CA GLU A 263 74.61 24.48 -10.92
C GLU A 263 75.23 25.77 -10.39
N LEU A 264 74.43 26.81 -10.16
CA LEU A 264 74.90 28.10 -9.65
C LEU A 264 75.38 27.99 -8.20
N LEU A 265 74.65 27.29 -7.34
CA LEU A 265 75.01 27.08 -5.94
C LEU A 265 76.32 26.29 -5.83
N GLN A 266 76.47 25.27 -6.66
CA GLN A 266 77.70 24.45 -6.72
C GLN A 266 78.91 25.28 -7.15
N LYS A 267 78.78 26.08 -8.22
CA LYS A 267 79.84 26.99 -8.68
C LYS A 267 80.17 28.06 -7.62
N ALA A 268 79.18 28.63 -6.96
CA ALA A 268 79.36 29.67 -5.94
C ALA A 268 80.03 29.12 -4.67
N ILE A 269 79.63 27.94 -4.20
CA ILE A 269 80.24 27.30 -3.02
C ILE A 269 81.70 26.90 -3.33
N GLY A 270 81.96 26.30 -4.50
CA GLY A 270 83.32 25.93 -4.90
C GLY A 270 84.25 27.14 -4.99
N LYS A 271 83.79 28.23 -5.61
CA LYS A 271 84.58 29.47 -5.75
C LYS A 271 84.81 30.19 -4.43
N SER A 272 83.77 30.39 -3.61
CA SER A 272 83.88 31.11 -2.33
C SER A 272 84.77 30.36 -1.32
N LEU A 273 84.70 29.04 -1.29
CA LEU A 273 85.54 28.21 -0.43
C LEU A 273 87.01 28.24 -0.87
N PHE A 274 87.26 28.18 -2.18
CA PHE A 274 88.60 28.32 -2.76
C PHE A 274 89.23 29.68 -2.41
N GLU A 275 88.49 30.78 -2.63
CA GLU A 275 88.95 32.14 -2.33
C GLU A 275 89.25 32.32 -0.83
N ALA A 276 88.42 31.77 0.06
CA ALA A 276 88.64 31.82 1.50
C ALA A 276 89.94 31.10 1.93
N PHE A 277 90.22 29.92 1.38
CA PHE A 277 91.45 29.18 1.68
C PHE A 277 92.69 29.81 1.05
N GLU A 278 92.58 30.34 -0.18
CA GLU A 278 93.69 31.01 -0.85
C GLU A 278 94.08 32.32 -0.14
N SER A 279 93.09 33.10 0.31
CA SER A 279 93.31 34.31 1.11
C SER A 279 94.06 33.99 2.41
N LYS A 280 93.66 32.92 3.12
CA LYS A 280 94.34 32.47 4.34
C LYS A 280 95.76 31.95 4.08
N LYS A 281 95.97 31.20 3.00
CA LYS A 281 97.31 30.77 2.57
C LYS A 281 98.24 31.97 2.33
N LYS A 282 97.74 33.02 1.68
CA LYS A 282 98.52 34.23 1.39
C LYS A 282 98.89 34.98 2.67
N GLN A 283 97.96 35.13 3.62
CA GLN A 283 98.24 35.74 4.93
C GLN A 283 99.33 34.97 5.68
N LEU A 284 99.20 33.64 5.77
CA LEU A 284 100.19 32.78 6.45
C LEU A 284 101.57 32.78 5.77
N GLY A 285 101.62 32.91 4.44
CA GLY A 285 102.88 33.04 3.70
C GLY A 285 103.61 34.34 4.02
N VAL A 286 102.88 35.45 4.21
CA VAL A 286 103.45 36.71 4.67
C VAL A 286 103.96 36.57 6.10
N ASP A 287 103.18 35.96 7.00
CA ASP A 287 103.61 35.72 8.39
C ASP A 287 104.86 34.84 8.47
N ALA A 288 104.94 33.76 7.67
CA ALA A 288 106.12 32.91 7.59
C ALA A 288 107.36 33.70 7.14
N TRP A 289 107.21 34.59 6.16
CA TRP A 289 108.31 35.43 5.69
C TRP A 289 108.74 36.47 6.73
N VAL A 290 107.79 37.04 7.48
CA VAL A 290 108.08 37.93 8.61
C VAL A 290 108.88 37.20 9.68
N TRP A 291 108.51 35.98 10.06
CA TRP A 291 109.27 35.17 11.03
C TRP A 291 110.66 34.78 10.52
N ALA A 292 110.82 34.54 9.21
CA ALA A 292 112.14 34.29 8.60
C ALA A 292 113.05 35.52 8.72
N ILE A 293 112.52 36.73 8.50
CA ILE A 293 113.26 37.98 8.66
C ILE A 293 113.64 38.19 10.13
N PHE A 294 112.73 37.96 11.07
CA PHE A 294 113.03 38.04 12.50
C PHE A 294 114.10 37.02 12.93
N ALA A 295 114.07 35.79 12.41
CA ALA A 295 115.09 34.79 12.67
C ALA A 295 116.46 35.24 12.15
N LEU A 296 116.51 35.77 10.91
CA LEU A 296 117.74 36.30 10.32
C LEU A 296 118.28 37.49 11.11
N PHE A 297 117.41 38.40 11.55
CA PHE A 297 117.79 39.55 12.36
C PHE A 297 118.25 39.15 13.76
N SER A 298 117.66 38.10 14.36
CA SER A 298 118.10 37.55 15.64
C SER A 298 119.51 36.96 15.55
N ILE A 299 119.81 36.24 14.46
CA ILE A 299 121.15 35.72 14.19
C ILE A 299 122.14 36.86 13.98
N ALA A 300 121.83 37.81 13.09
CA ALA A 300 122.68 38.97 12.81
C ALA A 300 122.91 39.84 14.06
N GLY A 301 121.87 40.06 14.85
CA GLY A 301 121.91 40.79 16.11
C GLY A 301 122.77 40.09 17.16
N SER A 302 122.73 38.75 17.24
CA SER A 302 123.60 37.99 18.14
C SER A 302 125.08 38.15 17.77
N VAL A 303 125.41 38.18 16.48
CA VAL A 303 126.79 38.38 15.99
C VAL A 303 127.24 39.81 16.24
N ALA A 304 126.41 40.81 15.91
CA ALA A 304 126.72 42.21 16.15
C ALA A 304 126.90 42.51 17.66
N PHE A 305 126.05 41.93 18.52
CA PHE A 305 126.16 42.05 19.97
C PHE A 305 127.44 41.39 20.50
N ALA A 306 127.84 40.24 19.96
CA ALA A 306 129.10 39.59 20.31
C ALA A 306 130.33 40.45 19.92
N VAL A 307 130.30 41.10 18.75
CA VAL A 307 131.35 42.02 18.30
C VAL A 307 131.39 43.28 19.18
N TYR A 308 130.24 43.89 19.47
CA TYR A 308 130.14 45.05 20.35
C TYR A 308 130.66 44.77 21.77
N LEU A 309 130.29 43.62 22.36
CA LEU A 309 130.87 43.17 23.62
C LEU A 309 132.37 42.91 23.52
N SER A 310 132.90 42.53 22.36
CA SER A 310 134.35 42.38 22.19
C SER A 310 135.09 43.72 22.11
N GLU A 311 134.45 44.78 21.65
CA GLU A 311 135.04 46.12 21.55
C GLU A 311 134.96 46.88 22.88
N VAL A 312 133.79 46.89 23.55
CA VAL A 312 133.59 47.59 24.83
C VAL A 312 134.51 47.05 25.94
N TYR A 313 134.80 45.75 25.93
CA TYR A 313 135.66 45.12 26.94
C TYR A 313 137.17 45.17 26.61
N LYS A 314 137.59 45.74 25.47
CA LYS A 314 139.01 46.00 25.19
C LYS A 314 139.55 47.19 26.00
N ASP A 315 138.71 48.15 26.35
CA ASP A 315 139.09 49.38 27.07
C ASP A 315 139.04 49.25 28.60
N ILE A 316 138.44 48.19 29.13
CA ILE A 316 138.36 47.96 30.58
C ILE A 316 139.55 47.10 30.99
N GLY A 317 140.56 47.75 31.58
CA GLY A 317 141.80 47.13 32.06
C GLY A 317 141.59 45.88 32.92
N THR A 318 142.65 45.09 32.99
CA THR A 318 142.80 43.67 33.37
C THR A 318 142.24 43.15 34.71
N GLU A 319 141.37 43.88 35.42
CA GLU A 319 140.77 43.43 36.68
C GLU A 319 139.24 43.13 36.61
N ALA A 320 138.59 43.29 35.46
CA ALA A 320 137.16 43.01 35.26
C ALA A 320 136.85 41.70 34.50
N SER A 321 137.75 40.72 34.55
CA SER A 321 137.67 39.48 33.75
C SER A 321 136.52 38.55 34.16
N ASP A 322 136.15 38.49 35.45
CA ASP A 322 135.06 37.63 35.92
C ASP A 322 133.68 38.14 35.48
N THR A 323 133.40 39.44 35.60
CA THR A 323 132.07 40.00 35.27
C THR A 323 131.73 39.89 33.78
N SER A 324 132.72 40.02 32.89
CA SER A 324 132.54 39.87 31.44
C SER A 324 132.15 38.44 31.04
N PHE A 325 132.75 37.43 31.70
CA PHE A 325 132.43 36.03 31.46
C PHE A 325 131.00 35.70 31.87
N TRP A 326 130.56 36.15 33.05
CA TRP A 326 129.20 35.91 33.54
C TRP A 326 128.12 36.59 32.68
N ILE A 327 128.38 37.78 32.12
CA ILE A 327 127.45 38.45 31.20
C ILE A 327 127.33 37.69 29.87
N LYS A 328 128.44 37.17 29.31
CA LYS A 328 128.41 36.35 28.09
C LYS A 328 127.65 35.03 28.29
N VAL A 329 127.89 34.36 29.42
CA VAL A 329 127.23 33.10 29.76
C VAL A 329 125.74 33.30 30.07
N SER A 330 125.36 34.44 30.67
CA SER A 330 123.95 34.75 30.96
C SER A 330 123.15 35.18 29.72
N THR A 331 123.78 35.83 28.74
CA THR A 331 123.11 36.32 27.52
C THR A 331 123.01 35.28 26.40
N MET A 332 123.95 34.32 26.32
CA MET A 332 123.95 33.27 25.28
C MET A 332 122.68 32.40 25.27
N PRO A 333 122.13 31.93 26.42
CA PRO A 333 120.88 31.17 26.44
C PRO A 333 119.69 31.97 25.86
N LEU A 334 119.69 33.29 26.01
CA LEU A 334 118.61 34.16 25.55
C LEU A 334 118.56 34.20 24.01
N PHE A 335 119.71 34.27 23.34
CA PHE A 335 119.80 34.19 21.87
C PHE A 335 119.48 32.79 21.34
N ILE A 336 119.95 31.74 22.01
CA ILE A 336 119.64 30.35 21.62
C ILE A 336 118.12 30.10 21.70
N LEU A 337 117.47 30.57 22.77
CA LEU A 337 116.01 30.47 22.92
C LEU A 337 115.27 31.33 21.89
N ALA A 338 115.75 32.54 21.58
CA ALA A 338 115.14 33.40 20.56
C ALA A 338 115.22 32.80 19.16
N ILE A 339 116.38 32.28 18.75
CA ILE A 339 116.58 31.60 17.45
C ILE A 339 115.73 30.32 17.39
N GLY A 340 115.72 29.54 18.47
CA GLY A 340 114.91 28.32 18.58
C GLY A 340 113.41 28.61 18.49
N PHE A 341 112.94 29.67 19.14
CA PHE A 341 111.55 30.11 19.06
C PHE A 341 111.17 30.59 17.66
N CYS A 342 111.99 31.45 17.03
CA CYS A 342 111.72 31.95 15.69
C CYS A 342 111.72 30.81 14.65
N THR A 343 112.67 29.88 14.75
CA THR A 343 112.74 28.71 13.85
C THR A 343 111.52 27.80 14.03
N LYS A 344 111.08 27.59 15.28
CA LYS A 344 109.87 26.82 15.57
C LYS A 344 108.62 27.49 15.01
N GLN A 345 108.48 28.82 15.18
CA GLN A 345 107.34 29.56 14.63
C GLN A 345 107.34 29.59 13.11
N TYR A 346 108.50 29.73 12.48
CA TYR A 346 108.66 29.63 11.03
C TYR A 346 108.20 28.26 10.51
N SER A 347 108.67 27.17 11.14
CA SER A 347 108.27 25.81 10.75
C SER A 347 106.76 25.58 10.90
N VAL A 348 106.14 26.12 11.95
CA VAL A 348 104.69 26.06 12.15
C VAL A 348 103.96 26.85 11.07
N ALA A 349 104.40 28.07 10.77
CA ALA A 349 103.78 28.93 9.75
C ALA A 349 103.87 28.30 8.35
N GLN A 350 105.04 27.76 7.98
CA GLN A 350 105.25 27.09 6.69
C GLN A 350 104.39 25.82 6.58
N ARG A 351 104.32 25.01 7.64
CA ARG A 351 103.46 23.82 7.66
C ARG A 351 101.99 24.20 7.46
N LEU A 352 101.50 25.21 8.17
CA LEU A 352 100.13 25.72 8.01
C LEU A 352 99.91 26.21 6.57
N GLN A 353 100.86 26.92 5.97
CA GLN A 353 100.77 27.39 4.58
C GLN A 353 100.63 26.22 3.58
N HIS A 354 101.38 25.13 3.75
CA HIS A 354 101.26 23.94 2.91
C HIS A 354 99.92 23.24 3.10
N GLU A 355 99.45 23.12 4.35
CA GLU A 355 98.15 22.49 4.65
C GLU A 355 96.98 23.32 4.08
N TYR A 356 96.97 24.64 4.22
CA TYR A 356 95.95 25.50 3.60
C TYR A 356 96.05 25.53 2.07
N GLY A 357 97.26 25.44 1.51
CA GLY A 357 97.47 25.29 0.08
C GLY A 357 96.88 23.99 -0.46
N PHE A 358 97.10 22.87 0.25
CA PHE A 358 96.51 21.58 -0.08
C PHE A 358 94.97 21.65 0.03
N LYS A 359 94.42 22.22 1.11
CA LYS A 359 92.97 22.39 1.28
C LYS A 359 92.32 23.25 0.19
N SER A 360 93.00 24.30 -0.27
CA SER A 360 92.54 25.14 -1.39
C SER A 360 92.48 24.36 -2.71
N THR A 361 93.57 23.69 -3.11
CA THR A 361 93.58 22.86 -4.33
C THR A 361 92.55 21.74 -4.26
N LEU A 362 92.36 21.16 -3.07
CA LEU A 362 91.42 20.07 -2.87
C LEU A 362 89.96 20.57 -2.87
N SER A 363 89.67 21.77 -2.36
CA SER A 363 88.34 22.39 -2.50
C SER A 363 87.93 22.59 -3.96
N LEU A 364 88.89 22.84 -4.85
CA LEU A 364 88.64 22.94 -6.29
C LEU A 364 88.28 21.56 -6.89
N SER A 365 88.85 20.48 -6.35
CA SER A 365 88.55 19.11 -6.78
C SER A 365 87.31 18.49 -6.10
N LEU A 366 86.73 19.16 -5.10
CA LEU A 366 85.57 18.68 -4.35
C LEU A 366 84.32 18.50 -5.24
N GLU A 367 84.20 19.32 -6.28
CA GLU A 367 83.10 19.25 -7.26
C GLU A 367 83.13 17.93 -8.06
N PRO A 368 84.26 17.53 -8.69
CA PRO A 368 84.45 16.18 -9.24
C PRO A 368 84.17 15.05 -8.24
N TYR A 369 84.65 15.17 -6.98
CA TYR A 369 84.43 14.12 -5.98
C TYR A 369 82.96 13.99 -5.56
N ARG A 370 82.23 15.10 -5.43
CA ARG A 370 80.79 15.04 -5.12
C ARG A 370 80.02 14.46 -6.31
N ASN A 371 80.38 14.80 -7.53
CA ASN A 371 79.74 14.22 -8.72
C ASN A 371 80.00 12.70 -8.78
N LEU A 372 81.24 12.26 -8.49
CA LEU A 372 81.57 10.84 -8.36
C LEU A 372 80.75 10.14 -7.27
N VAL A 373 80.57 10.77 -6.10
CA VAL A 373 79.74 10.22 -5.01
C VAL A 373 78.26 10.14 -5.39
N LYS A 374 77.75 11.12 -6.13
CA LYS A 374 76.37 11.12 -6.61
C LYS A 374 76.15 10.00 -7.64
N ASP A 375 77.06 9.85 -8.59
CA ASP A 375 77.04 8.77 -9.59
C ASP A 375 77.15 7.38 -8.92
N MET A 376 77.95 7.27 -7.85
CA MET A 376 78.10 6.06 -7.04
C MET A 376 76.89 5.75 -6.14
N HIS A 377 76.03 6.72 -5.83
CA HIS A 377 74.80 6.50 -5.06
C HIS A 377 73.63 6.08 -5.96
N GLU A 378 73.63 6.47 -7.23
CA GLU A 378 72.65 6.01 -8.23
C GLU A 378 72.99 4.61 -8.81
N SER A 379 74.21 4.11 -8.56
CA SER A 379 74.64 2.75 -8.91
C SER A 379 74.85 1.91 -7.63
N GLU A 380 74.68 0.58 -7.69
CA GLU A 380 74.84 -0.35 -6.54
C GLU A 380 76.30 -0.46 -6.03
N PHE A 381 76.96 0.64 -5.68
CA PHE A 381 78.26 0.59 -5.04
C PHE A 381 78.14 0.38 -3.53
N SER A 382 79.06 -0.42 -2.96
CA SER A 382 79.05 -0.78 -1.54
C SER A 382 79.18 0.43 -0.61
N ASP A 383 78.46 0.41 0.52
CA ASP A 383 78.53 1.42 1.60
C ASP A 383 79.97 1.74 2.07
N SER A 384 80.92 0.82 1.86
CA SER A 384 82.34 1.04 2.18
C SER A 384 82.99 2.15 1.35
N GLN A 385 82.59 2.32 0.09
CA GLN A 385 83.16 3.34 -0.80
C GLN A 385 82.55 4.72 -0.54
N LEU A 386 81.25 4.78 -0.26
CA LEU A 386 80.56 5.98 0.22
C LEU A 386 81.11 6.48 1.55
N ASN A 387 81.35 5.57 2.50
CA ASN A 387 81.98 5.90 3.79
C ASN A 387 83.42 6.40 3.60
N PHE A 388 84.18 5.80 2.66
CA PHE A 388 85.53 6.26 2.37
C PHE A 388 85.55 7.71 1.84
N VAL A 389 84.71 8.04 0.86
CA VAL A 389 84.69 9.41 0.33
C VAL A 389 84.15 10.40 1.36
N THR A 390 83.13 10.02 2.14
CA THR A 390 82.58 10.87 3.21
C THR A 390 83.62 11.15 4.30
N GLU A 391 84.40 10.15 4.71
CA GLU A 391 85.46 10.32 5.70
C GLU A 391 86.65 11.10 5.15
N MET A 392 87.00 10.93 3.86
CA MET A 392 88.00 11.78 3.21
C MET A 392 87.56 13.25 3.25
N VAL A 393 86.32 13.56 2.85
CA VAL A 393 85.79 14.92 2.92
C VAL A 393 85.82 15.44 4.37
N ARG A 394 85.43 14.63 5.35
CA ARG A 394 85.46 15.00 6.76
C ARG A 394 86.87 15.32 7.27
N GLU A 395 87.87 14.53 6.88
CA GLU A 395 89.27 14.72 7.27
C GLU A 395 89.88 15.97 6.60
N ILE A 396 89.42 16.34 5.40
CA ILE A 396 89.79 17.58 4.71
C ILE A 396 89.30 18.81 5.47
N TYR A 397 88.08 18.76 6.01
CA TYR A 397 87.49 19.84 6.81
C TYR A 397 87.94 19.86 8.28
N ALA A 398 88.67 18.85 8.76
CA ALA A 398 89.15 18.79 10.14
C ALA A 398 90.20 19.87 10.46
N SER A 399 90.23 20.33 11.71
CA SER A 399 91.07 21.43 12.20
C SER A 399 92.58 21.11 12.07
N PRO A 400 93.45 22.07 11.70
CA PRO A 400 94.90 21.88 11.59
C PRO A 400 95.56 21.32 12.87
N PHE A 401 94.94 21.55 14.03
CA PHE A 401 95.45 21.11 15.32
C PHE A 401 95.21 19.60 15.58
N ASP A 402 94.27 18.95 14.89
CA ASP A 402 93.93 17.55 15.15
C ASP A 402 94.86 16.55 14.41
N LEU A 403 95.35 16.91 13.23
CA LEU A 403 96.25 16.08 12.41
C LEU A 403 97.68 15.98 12.97
N ALA A 404 98.10 16.98 13.75
CA ALA A 404 99.38 16.93 14.46
C ALA A 404 99.36 15.96 15.67
N SER A 405 98.18 15.54 16.13
CA SER A 405 98.06 14.61 17.24
C SER A 405 98.43 13.18 16.79
N ALA A 406 99.19 12.45 17.62
CA ALA A 406 99.54 11.05 17.38
C ALA A 406 98.31 10.13 17.19
N LYS A 407 97.12 10.61 17.58
CA LYS A 407 95.84 9.91 17.46
C LYS A 407 95.32 9.87 16.02
N SER A 408 95.52 10.92 15.22
CA SER A 408 95.12 10.96 13.80
C SER A 408 95.99 10.03 12.95
N LYS A 409 97.32 10.05 13.13
CA LYS A 409 98.24 9.11 12.44
C LYS A 409 97.90 7.63 12.68
N ARG A 410 97.49 7.27 13.89
CA ARG A 410 97.06 5.89 14.21
C ARG A 410 95.75 5.50 13.52
N ARG A 411 94.83 6.45 13.32
CA ARG A 411 93.56 6.20 12.61
C ARG A 411 93.77 5.97 11.12
N ILE A 412 94.59 6.80 10.46
CA ILE A 412 94.89 6.64 9.02
C ILE A 412 95.56 5.28 8.75
N VAL A 413 96.52 4.88 9.60
CA VAL A 413 97.18 3.57 9.49
C VAL A 413 96.19 2.41 9.71
N ALA A 414 95.25 2.55 10.64
CA ALA A 414 94.21 1.54 10.85
C ALA A 414 93.23 1.44 9.67
N MET A 415 92.86 2.57 9.05
CA MET A 415 91.97 2.61 7.89
C MET A 415 92.62 1.98 6.64
N LEU A 416 93.88 2.30 6.35
CA LEU A 416 94.62 1.69 5.23
C LEU A 416 94.73 0.16 5.39
N LYS A 417 94.86 -0.32 6.63
CA LYS A 417 94.91 -1.75 6.93
C LYS A 417 93.57 -2.47 6.72
N ASN A 418 92.44 -1.78 6.90
CA ASN A 418 91.11 -2.33 6.64
C ASN A 418 90.78 -2.32 5.14
N LEU A 419 91.23 -1.32 4.37
CA LEU A 419 91.07 -1.30 2.91
C LEU A 419 91.88 -2.40 2.21
N GLY A 420 93.06 -2.74 2.73
CA GLY A 420 93.86 -3.86 2.22
C GLY A 420 93.24 -5.25 2.44
N LYS A 421 92.30 -5.39 3.39
CA LYS A 421 91.59 -6.63 3.69
C LYS A 421 90.29 -6.83 2.90
N SER A 422 89.84 -5.81 2.16
CA SER A 422 88.60 -5.85 1.37
C SER A 422 88.84 -6.27 -0.10
N LYS A 423 90.10 -6.57 -0.45
CA LYS A 423 90.52 -7.06 -1.78
C LYS A 423 90.90 -8.55 -1.81
N GLU A 424 90.77 -9.24 -0.68
CA GLU A 424 90.69 -10.70 -0.59
C GLU A 424 89.24 -11.06 -0.29
#